data_AF-A0AAV1KPG0-F1
#
_entry.id   AF-A0AAV1KPG0-F1
#
_cell.length_a   1.000
_cell.length_b   1.000
_cell.length_c   1.000
_cell.angle_alpha   90.00
_cell.angle_beta   90.00
_cell.angle_gamma   90.00
#
_symmetry.space_group_name_H-M   'P 1'
#
loop_
_entity.id
_entity.type
_entity.pdbx_description
1 polymer ?
#
loop_
_entity_poly.entity_id
_entity_poly.type
_entity_poly.pdbx_seq_one_letter_code
_entity_poly.pdbx_strand_id
1 'polypeptide(L)'
;MFLYSAVVLSALALASSTEVQQCPGRSEQSLQDKVQLTPCKKLPCRLKKGTNQHITVHITPETDLEDITNEVIAEVLGVKVPFVGVDGNSICDKMFTESGEKAECPLKAGNKYLYKDSFPILSFYPTIEVNVHWALKSPDGEIVCFEVPSKIVR
;
A
#
# COMPACT_ATOMS: atom_id res chain seq x y z
N MET A 1 19.31 -28.93 40.22
CA MET A 1 18.16 -29.08 39.31
C MET A 1 17.30 -27.82 39.47
N PHE A 2 17.64 -26.72 38.79
CA PHE A 2 16.87 -25.48 38.84
C PHE A 2 16.46 -25.13 37.40
N LEU A 3 15.19 -25.36 37.09
CA LEU A 3 14.57 -25.04 35.81
C LEU A 3 14.13 -23.57 35.85
N TYR A 4 14.86 -22.69 35.18
CA TYR A 4 14.41 -21.32 34.88
C TYR A 4 13.50 -21.38 33.66
N SER A 5 12.20 -21.19 33.87
CA SER A 5 11.23 -21.02 32.77
C SER A 5 11.22 -19.55 32.36
N ALA A 6 11.84 -19.23 31.23
CA ALA A 6 11.75 -17.90 30.62
C ALA A 6 10.42 -17.81 29.84
N VAL A 7 9.45 -17.09 30.41
CA VAL A 7 8.21 -16.75 29.70
C VAL A 7 8.52 -15.59 28.75
N VAL A 8 8.73 -15.91 27.48
CA VAL A 8 8.89 -14.92 26.41
C VAL A 8 7.50 -14.37 26.09
N LEU A 9 7.21 -13.15 26.57
CA LEU A 9 6.00 -12.41 26.22
C LEU A 9 6.18 -11.86 24.80
N SER A 10 5.81 -12.65 23.80
CA SER A 10 5.75 -12.20 22.40
C SER A 10 4.67 -11.12 22.27
N ALA A 11 5.11 -9.88 22.09
CA ALA A 11 4.24 -8.78 21.71
C ALA A 11 3.69 -9.07 20.30
N LEU A 12 2.48 -9.60 20.22
CA LEU A 12 1.72 -9.67 18.97
C LEU A 12 1.43 -8.25 18.52
N ALA A 13 2.25 -7.73 17.60
CA ALA A 13 1.93 -6.53 16.87
C ALA A 13 0.65 -6.82 16.08
N LEU A 14 -0.48 -6.28 16.55
CA LEU A 14 -1.73 -6.27 15.80
C LEU A 14 -1.50 -5.45 14.53
N ALA A 15 -1.24 -6.13 13.42
CA ALA A 15 -1.29 -5.52 12.10
C ALA A 15 -2.74 -5.14 11.84
N SER A 16 -3.08 -3.87 12.05
CA SER A 16 -4.39 -3.33 11.73
C SER A 16 -4.44 -3.12 10.22
N SER A 17 -5.33 -3.83 9.53
CA SER A 17 -5.70 -3.51 8.15
C SER A 17 -6.29 -2.10 8.07
N THR A 18 -6.08 -1.43 6.94
CA THR A 18 -6.75 -0.15 6.66
C THR A 18 -8.01 -0.45 5.85
N GLU A 19 -9.16 0.04 6.30
CA GLU A 19 -10.43 -0.10 5.59
C GLU A 19 -10.48 0.79 4.33
N VAL A 20 -9.77 0.40 3.26
CA VAL A 20 -9.79 1.07 1.95
C VAL A 20 -11.09 0.78 1.17
N GLN A 21 -11.38 1.59 0.16
CA GLN A 21 -12.57 1.41 -0.67
C GLN A 21 -12.23 0.62 -1.95
N GLN A 22 -13.20 -0.10 -2.48
CA GLN A 22 -13.06 -0.83 -3.74
C GLN A 22 -13.07 0.17 -4.91
N CYS A 23 -12.28 -0.11 -5.95
CA CYS A 23 -12.36 0.65 -7.19
C CYS A 23 -13.72 0.48 -7.89
N PRO A 24 -14.19 1.48 -8.65
CA PRO A 24 -15.47 1.39 -9.36
C PRO A 24 -15.56 0.17 -10.27
N GLY A 25 -16.67 -0.58 -10.18
CA GLY A 25 -16.90 -1.78 -10.99
C GLY A 25 -16.09 -3.01 -10.57
N ARG A 26 -15.33 -2.95 -9.46
CA ARG A 26 -14.59 -4.08 -8.91
C ARG A 26 -15.19 -4.56 -7.60
N SER A 27 -14.94 -5.84 -7.31
CA SER A 27 -15.26 -6.47 -6.03
C SER A 27 -14.20 -7.51 -5.72
N GLU A 28 -13.14 -7.07 -5.06
CA GLU A 28 -12.06 -7.92 -4.61
C GLU A 28 -12.32 -8.39 -3.18
N GLN A 29 -12.46 -9.70 -3.02
CA GLN A 29 -12.63 -10.32 -1.71
C GLN A 29 -11.37 -10.08 -0.86
N SER A 30 -11.56 -9.72 0.42
CA SER A 30 -10.46 -9.47 1.36
C SER A 30 -9.47 -8.36 0.97
N LEU A 31 -9.87 -7.37 0.16
CA LEU A 31 -9.05 -6.20 -0.14
C LEU A 31 -8.50 -5.51 1.13
N GLN A 32 -9.32 -5.46 2.17
CA GLN A 32 -8.93 -4.87 3.46
C GLN A 32 -7.75 -5.61 4.10
N ASP A 33 -7.69 -6.92 3.96
CA ASP A 33 -6.61 -7.73 4.54
C ASP A 33 -5.30 -7.57 3.74
N LYS A 34 -5.40 -7.16 2.47
CA LYS A 34 -4.25 -7.00 1.57
C LYS A 34 -3.54 -5.67 1.78
N VAL A 35 -4.27 -4.59 2.10
CA VAL A 35 -3.72 -3.22 2.11
C VAL A 35 -3.59 -2.67 3.52
N GLN A 36 -2.42 -2.12 3.82
CA GLN A 36 -2.12 -1.45 5.07
C GLN A 36 -1.47 -0.10 4.79
N LEU A 37 -2.06 0.97 5.32
CA LEU A 37 -1.53 2.33 5.28
C LEU A 37 -1.20 2.78 6.71
N THR A 38 0.04 3.18 6.96
CA THR A 38 0.47 3.65 8.27
C THR A 38 0.88 5.12 8.19
N PRO A 39 0.40 5.98 9.12
CA PRO A 39 -0.40 5.69 10.33
C PRO A 39 -1.93 5.67 10.12
N CYS A 40 -2.43 5.55 8.89
CA CYS A 40 -3.87 5.61 8.62
C CYS A 40 -4.63 4.32 9.02
N LYS A 41 -5.27 4.35 10.20
CA LYS A 41 -6.12 3.23 10.67
C LYS A 41 -7.59 3.35 10.26
N LYS A 42 -8.05 4.55 9.88
CA LYS A 42 -9.45 4.84 9.54
C LYS A 42 -9.52 5.88 8.44
N LEU A 43 -10.53 5.76 7.59
CA LEU A 43 -10.85 6.77 6.59
C LEU A 43 -11.66 7.94 7.18
N PRO A 44 -11.54 9.16 6.64
CA PRO A 44 -10.55 9.55 5.65
C PRO A 44 -9.13 9.61 6.25
N CYS A 45 -8.13 9.16 5.50
CA CYS A 45 -6.74 9.19 5.94
C CYS A 45 -6.26 10.62 6.14
N ARG A 46 -5.78 10.96 7.35
CA ARG A 46 -5.22 12.28 7.65
C ARG A 46 -3.76 12.32 7.23
N LEU A 47 -3.49 12.88 6.05
CA LEU A 47 -2.17 13.00 5.46
C LEU A 47 -1.52 14.29 5.98
N LYS A 48 -0.69 14.18 7.02
CA LYS A 48 -0.03 15.35 7.61
C LYS A 48 1.14 15.82 6.74
N LYS A 49 1.14 17.10 6.38
CA LYS A 49 2.24 17.74 5.65
C LYS A 49 3.59 17.59 6.37
N GLY A 50 4.65 17.42 5.59
CA GLY A 50 6.01 17.24 6.08
C GLY A 50 6.25 15.90 6.78
N THR A 51 5.35 14.92 6.61
CA THR A 51 5.50 13.57 7.17
C THR A 51 5.53 12.52 6.05
N ASN A 52 6.08 11.35 6.38
CA ASN A 52 6.04 10.19 5.50
C ASN A 52 4.84 9.32 5.85
N GLN A 53 4.19 8.80 4.82
CA GLN A 53 3.25 7.69 4.94
C GLN A 53 3.95 6.42 4.50
N HIS A 54 3.41 5.29 4.94
CA HIS A 54 3.91 3.98 4.58
C HIS A 54 2.76 3.13 4.05
N ILE A 55 3.04 2.34 3.03
CA ILE A 55 2.11 1.38 2.45
C ILE A 55 2.71 -0.01 2.51
N THR A 56 1.86 -1.00 2.77
CA THR A 56 2.15 -2.41 2.54
C THR A 56 0.98 -3.03 1.78
N VAL A 57 1.27 -3.73 0.68
CA VAL A 57 0.28 -4.46 -0.11
C VAL A 57 0.70 -5.91 -0.25
N HIS A 58 -0.19 -6.83 0.11
CA HIS A 58 0.00 -8.26 -0.12
C HIS A 58 -0.38 -8.60 -1.56
N ILE A 59 0.54 -9.25 -2.27
CA ILE A 59 0.39 -9.63 -3.67
C ILE A 59 0.58 -11.14 -3.79
N THR A 60 -0.30 -11.79 -4.54
CA THR A 60 -0.17 -13.20 -4.92
C THR A 60 -0.56 -13.26 -6.39
N PRO A 61 0.41 -13.21 -7.30
CA PRO A 61 0.12 -13.05 -8.71
C PRO A 61 -0.39 -14.38 -9.29
N GLU A 62 -1.37 -14.31 -10.19
CA GLU A 62 -1.90 -15.49 -10.88
C GLU A 62 -1.00 -15.96 -12.04
N THR A 63 -0.21 -15.03 -12.57
CA THR A 63 0.80 -15.25 -13.61
C THR A 63 2.16 -14.70 -13.17
N ASP A 64 3.22 -15.04 -13.88
CA ASP A 64 4.52 -14.40 -13.64
C ASP A 64 4.42 -12.90 -13.99
N LEU A 65 4.95 -12.03 -13.12
CA LEU A 65 4.95 -10.58 -13.31
C LEU A 65 6.37 -10.08 -13.52
N GLU A 66 6.70 -9.72 -14.76
CA GLU A 66 8.02 -9.24 -15.19
C GLU A 66 8.32 -7.81 -14.73
N ASP A 67 7.30 -6.96 -14.69
CA ASP A 67 7.38 -5.61 -14.16
C ASP A 67 6.03 -5.21 -13.56
N ILE A 68 6.07 -4.35 -12.55
CA ILE A 68 4.91 -3.83 -11.86
C ILE A 68 5.13 -2.35 -11.59
N THR A 69 4.16 -1.53 -11.98
CA THR A 69 4.20 -0.08 -11.81
C THR A 69 3.04 0.42 -10.96
N ASN A 70 3.28 1.52 -10.26
CA ASN A 70 2.26 2.27 -9.56
C ASN A 70 1.45 3.14 -10.53
N GLU A 71 0.13 3.11 -10.43
CA GLU A 71 -0.74 4.19 -10.89
C GLU A 71 -1.41 4.81 -9.66
N VAL A 72 -1.04 6.05 -9.32
CA VAL A 72 -1.51 6.73 -8.11
C VAL A 72 -2.01 8.11 -8.48
N ILE A 73 -3.33 8.26 -8.50
CA ILE A 73 -4.01 9.46 -8.96
C ILE A 73 -4.82 10.05 -7.82
N ALA A 74 -4.58 11.30 -7.47
CA ALA A 74 -5.43 12.07 -6.58
C ALA A 74 -6.51 12.80 -7.37
N GLU A 75 -7.77 12.57 -7.02
CA GLU A 75 -8.89 13.39 -7.48
C GLU A 75 -9.11 14.56 -6.53
N VAL A 76 -8.93 15.76 -7.05
CA VAL A 76 -9.03 17.03 -6.32
C VAL A 76 -10.04 17.91 -7.04
N LEU A 77 -11.22 18.11 -6.43
CA LEU A 77 -12.30 18.93 -7.00
C LEU A 77 -12.68 18.51 -8.44
N GLY A 78 -12.70 17.21 -8.72
CA GLY A 78 -12.99 16.63 -10.04
C GLY A 78 -11.82 16.63 -11.03
N VAL A 79 -10.64 17.13 -10.63
CA VAL A 79 -9.42 17.08 -11.43
C VAL A 79 -8.56 15.91 -10.98
N LYS A 80 -8.16 15.04 -11.92
CA LYS A 80 -7.24 13.93 -11.67
C LYS A 80 -5.80 14.41 -11.79
N VAL A 81 -5.02 14.25 -10.73
CA VAL A 81 -3.62 14.67 -10.65
C VAL A 81 -2.75 13.49 -10.22
N PRO A 82 -1.66 13.18 -10.94
CA PRO A 82 -0.76 12.10 -10.54
C PRO A 82 -0.03 12.45 -9.23
N PHE A 83 0.16 11.45 -8.36
CA PHE A 83 0.86 11.64 -7.10
C PHE A 83 2.37 11.70 -7.35
N VAL A 84 2.94 12.89 -7.15
CA VAL A 84 4.33 13.19 -7.47
C VAL A 84 5.29 12.24 -6.75
N GLY A 85 6.17 11.60 -7.52
CA GLY A 85 7.22 10.72 -6.99
C GLY A 85 6.73 9.32 -6.58
N VAL A 86 5.47 8.97 -6.84
CA VAL A 86 4.94 7.62 -6.62
C VAL A 86 4.32 7.07 -7.91
N ASP A 87 3.50 7.87 -8.57
CA ASP A 87 2.86 7.52 -9.85
C ASP A 87 3.90 7.22 -10.94
N GLY A 88 3.67 6.15 -11.70
CA GLY A 88 4.51 5.70 -12.81
C GLY A 88 5.80 4.96 -12.41
N ASN A 89 6.13 4.90 -11.12
CA ASN A 89 7.34 4.21 -10.67
C ASN A 89 7.16 2.69 -10.69
N SER A 90 8.20 1.96 -11.11
CA SER A 90 8.29 0.53 -10.86
C SER A 90 8.37 0.27 -9.35
N ILE A 91 7.76 -0.83 -8.91
CA ILE A 91 7.78 -1.29 -7.51
C ILE A 91 8.70 -2.50 -7.31
N CYS A 92 9.33 -3.00 -8.37
CA CYS A 92 10.09 -4.26 -8.34
C CYS A 92 11.24 -4.24 -7.34
N ASP A 93 11.86 -3.09 -7.09
CA ASP A 93 12.92 -2.88 -6.09
C ASP A 93 12.40 -2.76 -4.64
N LYS A 94 11.07 -2.76 -4.47
CA LYS A 94 10.33 -2.57 -3.22
C LYS A 94 9.51 -3.80 -2.84
N MET A 95 9.86 -4.95 -3.41
CA MET A 95 9.21 -6.23 -3.14
C MET A 95 9.95 -7.02 -2.06
N PHE A 96 9.18 -7.76 -1.28
CA PHE A 96 9.68 -8.62 -0.23
C PHE A 96 8.93 -9.95 -0.22
N THR A 97 9.57 -11.02 0.23
CA THR A 97 8.91 -12.29 0.54
C THR A 97 8.10 -12.16 1.85
N GLU A 98 7.22 -13.13 2.14
CA GLU A 98 6.54 -13.18 3.45
C GLU A 98 7.51 -13.31 4.64
N SER A 99 8.69 -13.91 4.43
CA SER A 99 9.76 -13.97 5.44
C SER A 99 10.51 -12.64 5.63
N GLY A 100 10.23 -11.63 4.80
CA GLY A 100 10.82 -10.30 4.87
C GLY A 100 12.14 -10.14 4.11
N GLU A 101 12.54 -11.12 3.30
CA GLU A 101 13.69 -11.01 2.41
C GLU A 101 13.35 -10.14 1.21
N LYS A 102 14.32 -9.41 0.66
CA LYS A 102 14.09 -8.66 -0.57
C LYS A 102 13.77 -9.63 -1.71
N ALA A 103 12.75 -9.27 -2.48
CA ALA A 103 12.42 -9.90 -3.74
C ALA A 103 12.56 -8.85 -4.85
N GLU A 104 12.77 -9.31 -6.08
CA GLU A 104 12.78 -8.46 -7.27
C GLU A 104 11.97 -9.15 -8.35
N CYS A 105 11.52 -8.39 -9.34
CA CYS A 105 10.87 -8.97 -10.51
C CYS A 105 11.88 -9.80 -11.33
N PRO A 106 11.44 -10.89 -11.99
CA PRO A 106 10.06 -11.34 -12.11
C PRO A 106 9.51 -12.01 -10.84
N LEU A 107 8.30 -11.61 -10.43
CA LEU A 107 7.56 -12.31 -9.38
C LEU A 107 6.90 -13.54 -9.95
N LYS A 108 6.99 -14.68 -9.25
CA LYS A 108 6.46 -15.95 -9.73
C LYS A 108 5.01 -16.17 -9.32
N ALA A 109 4.22 -16.72 -10.25
CA ALA A 109 2.83 -17.07 -10.03
C ALA A 109 2.63 -17.93 -8.76
N GLY A 110 1.56 -17.65 -8.02
CA GLY A 110 1.16 -18.40 -6.82
C GLY A 110 1.99 -18.13 -5.56
N ASN A 111 3.14 -17.45 -5.67
CA ASN A 111 3.94 -17.08 -4.51
C ASN A 111 3.40 -15.80 -3.86
N LYS A 112 3.54 -15.71 -2.54
CA LYS A 112 3.10 -14.55 -1.77
C LYS A 112 4.24 -13.56 -1.57
N TYR A 113 3.95 -12.30 -1.86
CA TYR A 113 4.89 -11.19 -1.76
C TYR A 113 4.26 -10.00 -1.03
N LEU A 114 5.12 -9.12 -0.54
CA LEU A 114 4.78 -7.86 0.10
C LEU A 114 5.43 -6.72 -0.70
N TYR A 115 4.61 -5.85 -1.27
CA TYR A 115 5.07 -4.54 -1.70
C TYR A 115 5.11 -3.61 -0.48
N LYS A 116 6.26 -2.97 -0.21
CA LYS A 116 6.40 -2.01 0.89
C LYS A 116 7.06 -0.74 0.41
N ASP A 117 6.44 0.40 0.70
CA ASP A 117 7.00 1.69 0.30
C ASP A 117 6.72 2.79 1.34
N SER A 118 7.49 3.86 1.23
CA SER A 118 7.27 5.09 1.99
C SER A 118 7.28 6.29 1.06
N PHE A 119 6.32 7.20 1.23
CA PHE A 119 6.19 8.37 0.39
C PHE A 119 5.92 9.63 1.22
N PRO A 120 6.51 10.79 0.85
CA PRO A 120 6.35 12.02 1.58
C PRO A 120 5.04 12.73 1.23
N ILE A 121 4.40 13.34 2.24
CA ILE A 121 3.35 14.34 2.05
C ILE A 121 4.02 15.71 2.05
N LEU A 122 4.22 16.29 0.87
CA LEU A 122 5.05 17.48 0.71
C LEU A 122 4.42 18.69 1.39
N SER A 123 5.25 19.52 2.04
CA SER A 123 4.79 20.66 2.83
C SER A 123 4.03 21.72 2.02
N PHE A 124 4.29 21.80 0.71
CA PHE A 124 3.61 22.74 -0.18
C PHE A 124 2.22 22.26 -0.64
N TYR A 125 1.85 21.00 -0.37
CA TYR A 125 0.52 20.51 -0.74
C TYR A 125 -0.59 21.34 -0.07
N PRO A 126 -1.70 21.63 -0.76
CA PRO A 126 -2.81 22.37 -0.16
C PRO A 126 -3.49 21.57 0.95
N THR A 127 -4.12 22.25 1.91
CA THR A 127 -4.97 21.58 2.90
C THR A 127 -6.35 21.37 2.28
N ILE A 128 -6.64 20.15 1.87
CA ILE A 128 -7.85 19.81 1.10
C ILE A 128 -8.21 18.33 1.28
N GLU A 129 -9.46 18.00 0.97
CA GLU A 129 -9.92 16.62 0.83
C GLU A 129 -9.61 16.13 -0.58
N VAL A 130 -9.12 14.90 -0.68
CA VAL A 130 -8.75 14.25 -1.93
C VAL A 130 -9.21 12.81 -1.87
N ASN A 131 -9.61 12.25 -3.01
CA ASN A 131 -9.76 10.81 -3.13
C ASN A 131 -8.55 10.26 -3.88
N VAL A 132 -7.80 9.36 -3.26
CA VAL A 132 -6.61 8.78 -3.89
C VAL A 132 -6.96 7.42 -4.48
N HIS A 133 -6.90 7.33 -5.79
CA HIS A 133 -6.93 6.08 -6.53
C HIS A 133 -5.53 5.48 -6.53
N TRP A 134 -5.39 4.23 -6.12
CA TRP A 134 -4.15 3.48 -6.18
C TRP A 134 -4.38 2.17 -6.92
N ALA A 135 -3.58 1.92 -7.94
CA ALA A 135 -3.55 0.65 -8.65
C ALA A 135 -2.11 0.18 -8.86
N LEU A 136 -1.89 -1.13 -8.80
CA LEU A 136 -0.64 -1.74 -9.26
C LEU A 136 -0.89 -2.38 -10.62
N LYS A 137 -0.08 -2.03 -11.62
CA LYS A 137 -0.27 -2.44 -13.01
C LYS A 137 0.90 -3.26 -13.52
N SER A 138 0.60 -4.33 -14.24
CA SER A 138 1.50 -5.02 -15.14
C SER A 138 1.09 -4.77 -16.60
N PRO A 139 1.89 -5.19 -17.60
CA PRO A 139 1.49 -5.13 -19.00
C PRO A 139 0.18 -5.89 -19.31
N ASP A 140 -0.12 -6.93 -18.54
CA ASP A 140 -1.32 -7.77 -18.72
C ASP A 140 -2.58 -7.19 -18.07
N GLY A 141 -2.42 -6.16 -17.23
CA GLY A 141 -3.54 -5.47 -16.60
C GLY A 141 -3.27 -5.02 -15.18
N GLU A 142 -4.36 -4.78 -14.45
CA GLU A 142 -4.31 -4.28 -13.09
C GLU A 142 -4.36 -5.43 -12.08
N ILE A 143 -3.35 -5.49 -11.21
CA ILE A 143 -3.13 -6.56 -10.23
C ILE A 143 -3.99 -6.33 -8.98
N VAL A 144 -4.05 -5.10 -8.51
CA VAL A 144 -4.85 -4.68 -7.34
C VAL A 144 -5.22 -3.21 -7.51
N CYS A 145 -6.39 -2.84 -6.99
CA CYS A 145 -6.87 -1.46 -7.03
C CYS A 145 -7.74 -1.13 -5.83
N PHE A 146 -7.52 0.06 -5.27
CA PHE A 146 -8.31 0.57 -4.17
C PHE A 146 -8.37 2.11 -4.17
N GLU A 147 -9.38 2.62 -3.49
CA GLU A 147 -9.64 4.04 -3.30
C GLU A 147 -9.40 4.41 -1.83
N VAL A 148 -8.75 5.55 -1.61
CA VAL A 148 -8.40 6.03 -0.27
C VAL A 148 -8.89 7.48 -0.09
N PRO A 149 -10.12 7.66 0.42
CA PRO A 149 -10.58 8.94 0.91
C PRO A 149 -9.57 9.52 1.89
N SER A 150 -9.09 10.71 1.61
CA SER A 150 -7.97 11.32 2.33
C SER A 150 -8.19 12.80 2.56
N LYS A 151 -7.52 13.32 3.59
CA LYS A 151 -7.52 14.74 3.93
C LYS A 151 -6.10 15.19 4.23
N ILE A 152 -5.58 16.09 3.41
CA ILE A 152 -4.28 16.71 3.61
C ILE A 152 -4.41 17.75 4.71
N VAL A 153 -3.65 17.59 5.80
CA VAL A 153 -3.72 18.44 7.00
C VAL A 153 -2.36 19.06 7.33
N ARG A 154 -2.37 20.12 8.16
CA ARG A 154 -1.14 20.72 8.69
C ARG A 154 -0.43 19.79 9.67
#